data_AF-A0AAX1F887-F1
#
_entry.id   AF-A0AAX1F887-F1
#
_cell.length_a   1.000
_cell.length_b   1.000
_cell.length_c   1.000
_cell.angle_alpha   90.00
_cell.angle_beta   90.00
_cell.angle_gamma   90.00
#
_symmetry.space_group_name_H-M   'P 1'
#
loop_
_entity.id
_entity.type
_entity.pdbx_description
1 polymer ?
#
loop_
_entity_poly.entity_id
_entity_poly.type
_entity_poly.pdbx_seq_one_letter_code
_entity_poly.pdbx_strand_id
1 'polypeptide(L)'
;MEAKLDDNMTLVVEINNSEPVELADFAKSMMSLANDYQSRQTADPKLPAKLYIKEIKSGSIIAALAPMMPLAGQLLIEHYDQIENYAEHLYRLIGWLLGKNDKPENTNGKQLNNLYNIVNPVANDKGSQLTFSTIDTSGSVVNNITVNYYEANTVQNRARQEIQQLQEQEAPVETGDYTQVVMYWAQAAPNKETDQAVIEAVWPKPVKVILPDRIKQEILLDEPYPFKKLYIVDVNVQVVKGRPKLYKVLACYGSMEMDEN
;
A
#
# COMPACT_ATOMS: atom_id res chain seq x y z
N MET A 1 -5.32 16.82 -24.43
CA MET A 1 -6.56 16.70 -23.65
C MET A 1 -6.25 17.41 -22.33
N GLU A 2 -6.82 18.59 -22.07
CA GLU A 2 -6.52 19.32 -20.83
C GLU A 2 -7.30 18.69 -19.67
N ALA A 3 -6.61 18.33 -18.59
CA ALA A 3 -7.24 17.81 -17.40
C ALA A 3 -7.60 18.97 -16.46
N LYS A 4 -8.78 18.92 -15.82
CA LYS A 4 -9.21 19.90 -14.82
C LYS A 4 -9.41 19.20 -13.47
N LEU A 5 -9.07 19.90 -12.38
CA LEU A 5 -9.39 19.45 -11.04
C LEU A 5 -10.91 19.38 -10.87
N ASP A 6 -11.39 18.35 -10.19
CA ASP A 6 -12.77 18.31 -9.77
C ASP A 6 -12.99 19.34 -8.65
N ASP A 7 -13.96 20.23 -8.86
CA ASP A 7 -14.36 21.27 -7.90
C ASP A 7 -15.60 20.87 -7.10
N ASN A 8 -16.19 19.68 -7.35
CA ASN A 8 -17.43 19.25 -6.71
C ASN A 8 -17.27 18.89 -5.23
N MET A 9 -16.14 18.24 -4.88
CA MET A 9 -15.86 17.82 -3.52
C MET A 9 -14.36 17.84 -3.27
N THR A 10 -13.95 18.32 -2.11
CA THR A 10 -12.53 18.45 -1.74
C THR A 10 -12.27 17.82 -0.38
N LEU A 11 -11.25 16.98 -0.30
CA LEU A 11 -10.71 16.50 0.98
C LEU A 11 -9.73 17.53 1.51
N VAL A 12 -10.05 18.18 2.61
CA VAL A 12 -9.16 19.11 3.30
C VAL A 12 -8.47 18.37 4.44
N VAL A 13 -7.14 18.37 4.39
CA VAL A 13 -6.27 17.84 5.43
C VAL A 13 -5.62 19.00 6.15
N GLU A 14 -5.92 19.17 7.43
CA GLU A 14 -5.38 20.24 8.26
C GLU A 14 -4.52 19.66 9.38
N ILE A 15 -3.26 20.07 9.44
CA ILE A 15 -2.34 19.77 10.55
C ILE A 15 -2.13 21.06 11.33
N ASN A 16 -2.75 21.15 12.50
CA ASN A 16 -2.48 22.18 13.50
C ASN A 16 -1.32 21.70 14.37
N ASN A 17 -0.17 22.39 14.30
CA ASN A 17 1.05 22.01 15.01
C ASN A 17 1.47 23.09 16.01
N SER A 18 2.00 22.66 17.16
CA SER A 18 2.57 23.53 18.19
C SER A 18 4.10 23.60 18.10
N GLU A 19 4.73 22.59 17.49
CA GLU A 19 6.16 22.55 17.18
C GLU A 19 6.38 22.47 15.65
N PRO A 20 7.55 22.88 15.13
CA PRO A 20 7.86 22.74 13.71
C PRO A 20 7.74 21.27 13.24
N VAL A 21 6.97 21.04 12.18
CA VAL A 21 6.84 19.70 11.57
C VAL A 21 8.06 19.41 10.70
N GLU A 22 8.69 18.25 10.88
CA GLU A 22 9.77 17.81 10.00
C GLU A 22 9.27 17.60 8.57
N LEU A 23 9.98 18.16 7.58
CA LEU A 23 9.62 18.06 6.17
C LEU A 23 9.48 16.59 5.70
N ALA A 24 10.39 15.73 6.15
CA ALA A 24 10.38 14.32 5.80
C ALA A 24 9.11 13.61 6.33
N ASP A 25 8.70 13.93 7.56
CA ASP A 25 7.50 13.37 8.18
C ASP A 25 6.23 13.86 7.50
N PHE A 26 6.15 15.17 7.20
CA PHE A 26 5.04 15.73 6.45
C PHE A 26 4.94 15.11 5.05
N ALA A 27 6.05 15.05 4.32
CA ALA A 27 6.09 14.44 2.98
C ALA A 27 5.66 12.97 3.03
N LYS A 28 6.14 12.20 4.03
CA LYS A 28 5.77 10.80 4.23
C LYS A 28 4.29 10.63 4.56
N SER A 29 3.71 11.53 5.36
CA SER A 29 2.28 11.55 5.65
C SER A 29 1.46 11.78 4.37
N MET A 30 1.79 12.81 3.59
CA MET A 30 1.08 13.11 2.33
C MET A 30 1.27 12.01 1.28
N MET A 31 2.46 11.43 1.14
CA MET A 31 2.71 10.29 0.25
C MET A 31 1.90 9.06 0.66
N SER A 32 1.78 8.81 1.97
CA SER A 32 1.00 7.68 2.49
C SER A 32 -0.49 7.89 2.23
N LEU A 33 -0.98 9.12 2.37
CA LEU A 33 -2.35 9.49 2.03
C LEU A 33 -2.64 9.29 0.54
N ALA A 34 -1.75 9.75 -0.34
CA ALA A 34 -1.90 9.56 -1.79
C ALA A 34 -1.89 8.07 -2.17
N ASN A 35 -0.97 7.28 -1.57
CA ASN A 35 -0.88 5.84 -1.79
C ASN A 35 -2.14 5.08 -1.33
N ASP A 36 -2.72 5.48 -0.19
CA ASP A 36 -3.93 4.85 0.33
C ASP A 36 -5.13 5.12 -0.58
N TYR A 37 -5.33 6.39 -0.94
CA TYR A 37 -6.36 6.81 -1.89
C TYR A 37 -6.26 6.06 -3.23
N GLN A 38 -5.07 6.08 -3.85
CA GLN A 38 -4.85 5.40 -5.13
C GLN A 38 -5.17 3.90 -5.03
N SER A 39 -4.82 3.24 -3.93
CA SER A 39 -5.05 1.80 -3.76
C SER A 39 -6.53 1.41 -3.70
N ARG A 40 -7.41 2.35 -3.32
CA ARG A 40 -8.84 2.09 -3.15
C ARG A 40 -9.68 2.60 -4.33
N GLN A 41 -9.30 3.74 -4.90
CA GLN A 41 -10.11 4.40 -5.94
C GLN A 41 -9.66 4.10 -7.37
N THR A 42 -8.56 3.36 -7.55
CA THR A 42 -8.15 2.92 -8.89
C THR A 42 -9.02 1.75 -9.34
N ALA A 43 -9.95 2.03 -10.26
CA ALA A 43 -10.73 1.00 -10.95
C ALA A 43 -9.93 0.30 -12.07
N ASP A 44 -9.13 1.07 -12.84
CA ASP A 44 -8.25 0.56 -13.90
C ASP A 44 -6.78 0.85 -13.55
N PRO A 45 -5.91 -0.17 -13.37
CA PRO A 45 -4.49 0.01 -13.10
C PRO A 45 -3.73 0.85 -14.15
N LYS A 46 -4.22 0.92 -15.40
CA LYS A 46 -3.64 1.77 -16.45
C LYS A 46 -3.96 3.26 -16.26
N LEU A 47 -5.00 3.57 -15.50
CA LEU A 47 -5.48 4.92 -15.18
C LEU A 47 -5.60 5.08 -13.66
N PRO A 48 -4.47 5.13 -12.94
CA PRO A 48 -4.47 5.20 -11.48
C PRO A 48 -5.13 6.49 -10.97
N ALA A 49 -6.00 6.34 -9.97
CA ALA A 49 -6.60 7.46 -9.27
C ALA A 49 -5.52 8.26 -8.52
N LYS A 50 -5.53 9.59 -8.63
CA LYS A 50 -4.51 10.48 -8.06
C LYS A 50 -5.16 11.65 -7.34
N LEU A 51 -4.62 11.99 -6.18
CA LEU A 51 -4.93 13.23 -5.47
C LEU A 51 -3.94 14.32 -5.89
N TYR A 52 -4.44 15.54 -6.05
CA TYR A 52 -3.65 16.72 -6.36
C TYR A 52 -3.83 17.78 -5.29
N ILE A 53 -2.75 18.50 -4.98
CA ILE A 53 -2.79 19.65 -4.08
C ILE A 53 -3.46 20.82 -4.82
N LYS A 54 -4.62 21.24 -4.33
CA LYS A 54 -5.36 22.40 -4.81
C LYS A 54 -4.82 23.71 -4.23
N GLU A 55 -4.51 23.73 -2.93
CA GLU A 55 -4.01 24.89 -2.21
C GLU A 55 -3.22 24.47 -0.95
N ILE A 56 -2.24 25.27 -0.53
CA ILE A 56 -1.57 25.19 0.78
C ILE A 56 -1.68 26.56 1.47
N LYS A 57 -2.24 26.60 2.69
CA LYS A 57 -2.38 27.83 3.49
C LYS A 57 -1.37 27.91 4.64
N SER A 58 -1.14 29.12 5.16
CA SER A 58 -0.21 29.40 6.28
C SER A 58 -0.94 29.43 7.64
N GLY A 59 -0.22 29.13 8.73
CA GLY A 59 -0.71 29.06 10.11
C GLY A 59 -0.88 27.63 10.63
N SER A 60 -1.15 26.70 9.70
CA SER A 60 -1.32 25.25 9.85
C SER A 60 -1.07 24.63 8.48
N ILE A 61 -0.66 23.36 8.38
CA ILE A 61 -0.52 22.73 7.06
C ILE A 61 -1.90 22.30 6.58
N ILE A 62 -2.53 23.12 5.75
CA ILE A 62 -3.85 22.86 5.16
C ILE A 62 -3.65 22.46 3.69
N ALA A 63 -3.79 21.18 3.37
CA ALA A 63 -3.77 20.66 2.02
C ALA A 63 -5.19 20.33 1.55
N ALA A 64 -5.68 21.07 0.56
CA ALA A 64 -6.93 20.74 -0.14
C ALA A 64 -6.63 19.75 -1.28
N LEU A 65 -7.30 18.60 -1.31
CA LEU A 65 -7.05 17.49 -2.23
C LEU A 65 -8.29 17.15 -3.05
N ALA A 66 -8.13 17.01 -4.36
CA ALA A 66 -9.20 16.64 -5.29
C ALA A 66 -8.71 15.61 -6.34
N PRO A 67 -9.61 14.74 -6.84
CA PRO A 67 -9.31 13.87 -7.97
C PRO A 67 -9.21 14.68 -9.27
N MET A 68 -8.51 14.13 -10.26
CA MET A 68 -8.46 14.67 -11.62
C MET A 68 -9.45 13.92 -12.52
N MET A 69 -10.36 14.64 -13.19
CA MET A 69 -11.37 14.05 -14.08
C MET A 69 -10.96 14.12 -15.57
N PRO A 70 -11.18 13.06 -16.36
CA PRO A 70 -11.13 13.14 -17.82
C PRO A 70 -12.32 13.97 -18.37
N LEU A 71 -12.08 14.88 -19.32
CA LEU A 71 -13.11 15.75 -19.94
C LEU A 71 -14.18 15.00 -20.79
N ALA A 72 -14.05 13.69 -21.00
CA ALA A 72 -14.93 12.95 -21.91
C ALA A 72 -16.21 12.44 -21.21
N GLY A 73 -17.17 13.34 -20.98
CA GLY A 73 -18.63 13.20 -21.11
C GLY A 73 -19.44 12.02 -20.55
N GLN A 74 -18.85 10.94 -20.04
CA GLN A 74 -19.57 9.78 -19.51
C GLN A 74 -18.95 9.37 -18.18
N LEU A 75 -19.80 9.23 -17.14
CA LEU A 75 -19.51 8.84 -15.75
C LEU A 75 -19.24 9.97 -14.73
N LEU A 76 -19.90 11.13 -14.84
CA LEU A 76 -19.86 12.17 -13.80
C LEU A 76 -20.46 11.75 -12.44
N ILE A 77 -21.29 10.69 -12.40
CA ILE A 77 -21.97 10.24 -11.17
C ILE A 77 -21.08 9.32 -10.33
N GLU A 78 -20.19 8.53 -10.94
CA GLU A 78 -19.38 7.52 -10.23
C GLU A 78 -18.16 8.11 -9.49
N HIS A 79 -17.78 9.35 -9.81
CA HIS A 79 -16.60 10.00 -9.22
C HIS A 79 -16.91 10.84 -7.97
N TYR A 80 -18.15 11.31 -7.80
CA TYR A 80 -18.58 12.08 -6.63
C TYR A 80 -18.41 11.27 -5.34
N ASP A 81 -18.78 10.00 -5.40
CA ASP A 81 -18.68 9.08 -4.26
C ASP A 81 -17.22 8.80 -3.83
N GLN A 82 -16.21 9.10 -4.66
CA GLN A 82 -14.83 8.67 -4.37
C GLN A 82 -14.16 9.44 -3.23
N ILE A 83 -14.40 10.74 -3.08
CA ILE A 83 -13.83 11.51 -1.96
C ILE A 83 -14.60 11.20 -0.67
N GLU A 84 -15.94 11.16 -0.75
CA GLU A 84 -16.80 10.84 0.40
C GLU A 84 -16.55 9.42 0.92
N ASN A 85 -16.57 8.41 0.04
CA ASN A 85 -16.29 7.02 0.40
C ASN A 85 -14.89 6.85 1.00
N TYR A 86 -13.90 7.60 0.50
CA TYR A 86 -12.54 7.55 1.05
C TYR A 86 -12.47 8.20 2.44
N ALA A 87 -13.10 9.35 2.63
CA ALA A 87 -13.18 10.01 3.94
C ALA A 87 -13.93 9.15 4.96
N GLU A 88 -15.04 8.52 4.57
CA GLU A 88 -15.77 7.57 5.41
C GLU A 88 -14.91 6.36 5.76
N HIS A 89 -14.12 5.85 4.80
CA HIS A 89 -13.20 4.77 5.07
C HIS A 89 -12.14 5.14 6.13
N LEU A 90 -11.51 6.32 5.99
CA LEU A 90 -10.55 6.82 6.99
C LEU A 90 -11.21 6.96 8.36
N TYR A 91 -12.43 7.52 8.41
CA TYR A 91 -13.22 7.62 9.64
C TYR A 91 -13.44 6.26 10.30
N ARG A 92 -13.88 5.26 9.54
CA ARG A 92 -14.12 3.91 10.05
C ARG A 92 -12.84 3.25 10.56
N LEU A 93 -11.73 3.37 9.81
CA LEU A 93 -10.45 2.77 10.14
C LEU A 93 -9.82 3.40 11.39
N ILE A 94 -9.81 4.74 11.47
CA ILE A 94 -9.35 5.47 12.66
C ILE A 94 -10.25 5.13 13.86
N GLY A 95 -11.56 5.17 13.69
CA GLY A 95 -12.51 4.84 14.74
C GLY A 95 -12.33 3.42 15.26
N TRP A 96 -12.09 2.43 14.40
CA TRP A 96 -11.78 1.06 14.82
C TRP A 96 -10.48 0.97 15.62
N LEU A 97 -9.40 1.59 15.14
CA LEU A 97 -8.13 1.61 15.88
C LEU A 97 -8.23 2.39 17.20
N LEU A 98 -9.18 3.32 17.34
CA LEU A 98 -9.51 3.96 18.62
C LEU A 98 -10.49 3.13 19.48
N GLY A 99 -11.02 2.02 18.98
CA GLY A 99 -11.97 1.14 19.68
C GLY A 99 -13.40 1.67 19.69
N LYS A 100 -13.73 2.57 18.76
CA LYS A 100 -15.04 3.22 18.60
C LYS A 100 -15.93 2.51 17.55
N ASN A 101 -15.34 1.76 16.62
CA ASN A 101 -16.02 1.06 15.52
C ASN A 101 -15.53 -0.39 15.37
N ASP A 102 -16.25 -1.21 14.61
CA ASP A 102 -15.79 -2.53 14.17
C ASP A 102 -14.71 -2.44 13.07
N LYS A 103 -13.92 -3.51 12.93
CA LYS A 103 -12.86 -3.61 11.92
C LYS A 103 -13.44 -3.49 10.51
N PRO A 104 -13.01 -2.52 9.68
CA PRO A 104 -13.48 -2.42 8.31
C PRO A 104 -13.10 -3.66 7.49
N GLU A 105 -13.98 -4.10 6.60
CA GLU A 105 -13.69 -5.18 5.66
C GLU A 105 -12.48 -4.86 4.78
N ASN A 106 -11.75 -5.89 4.35
CA ASN A 106 -10.57 -5.80 3.49
C ASN A 106 -9.42 -4.94 4.07
N THR A 107 -9.37 -4.74 5.39
CA THR A 107 -8.24 -4.06 6.05
C THR A 107 -6.97 -4.92 5.96
N ASN A 108 -5.93 -4.37 5.32
CA ASN A 108 -4.64 -5.07 5.14
C ASN A 108 -3.46 -4.30 5.75
N GLY A 109 -2.31 -4.97 5.84
CA GLY A 109 -1.10 -4.42 6.45
C GLY A 109 -0.55 -3.15 5.75
N LYS A 110 -0.80 -2.99 4.45
CA LYS A 110 -0.38 -1.78 3.70
C LYS A 110 -1.20 -0.57 4.15
N GLN A 111 -2.51 -0.72 4.27
CA GLN A 111 -3.42 0.34 4.74
C GLN A 111 -3.10 0.76 6.18
N LEU A 112 -2.88 -0.22 7.06
CA LEU A 112 -2.46 0.06 8.44
C LEU A 112 -1.14 0.82 8.50
N ASN A 113 -0.17 0.46 7.64
CA ASN A 113 1.10 1.15 7.56
C ASN A 113 0.96 2.56 6.98
N ASN A 114 0.08 2.76 6.00
CA ASN A 114 -0.25 4.09 5.48
C ASN A 114 -0.85 4.94 6.60
N LEU A 115 -1.87 4.44 7.31
CA LEU A 115 -2.53 5.16 8.40
C LEU A 115 -1.55 5.52 9.53
N TYR A 116 -0.65 4.61 9.90
CA TYR A 116 0.44 4.87 10.85
C TYR A 116 1.26 6.11 10.44
N ASN A 117 1.62 6.22 9.16
CA ASN A 117 2.42 7.34 8.65
C ASN A 117 1.61 8.62 8.50
N ILE A 118 0.33 8.51 8.14
CA ILE A 118 -0.58 9.65 7.99
C ILE A 118 -0.67 10.45 9.30
N VAL A 119 -0.86 9.76 10.43
CA VAL A 119 -0.99 10.40 11.75
C VAL A 119 0.36 10.73 12.42
N ASN A 120 1.48 10.32 11.82
CA ASN A 120 2.82 10.45 12.41
C ASN A 120 3.22 11.88 12.78
N PRO A 121 2.97 12.90 11.93
CA PRO A 121 3.28 14.29 12.30
C PRO A 121 2.59 14.71 13.61
N VAL A 122 1.38 14.20 13.86
CA VAL A 122 0.62 14.55 15.06
C VAL A 122 1.00 13.70 16.27
N ALA A 123 1.39 12.44 16.06
CA ALA A 123 1.90 11.59 17.12
C ALA A 123 3.23 12.10 17.72
N ASN A 124 3.96 12.94 16.98
CA ASN A 124 5.25 13.50 17.40
C ASN A 124 5.15 14.87 18.08
N ASP A 125 3.99 15.55 18.05
CA ASP A 125 3.78 16.88 18.63
C ASP A 125 2.59 16.88 19.60
N LYS A 126 2.85 17.08 20.89
CA LYS A 126 1.84 16.98 21.97
C LYS A 126 0.71 18.00 21.85
N GLY A 127 0.97 19.16 21.27
CA GLY A 127 -0.04 20.22 21.08
C GLY A 127 -0.76 20.11 19.74
N SER A 128 -0.45 19.10 18.93
CA SER A 128 -0.94 19.02 17.56
C SER A 128 -2.27 18.28 17.41
N GLN A 129 -2.88 18.54 16.26
CA GLN A 129 -4.13 17.94 15.83
C GLN A 129 -4.16 17.80 14.31
N LEU A 130 -4.67 16.67 13.84
CA LEU A 130 -4.91 16.38 12.43
C LEU A 130 -6.42 16.32 12.21
N THR A 131 -6.90 17.08 11.24
CA THR A 131 -8.30 17.14 10.88
C THR A 131 -8.47 16.76 9.41
N PHE A 132 -9.36 15.81 9.13
CA PHE A 132 -9.82 15.50 7.79
C PHE A 132 -11.26 15.98 7.64
N SER A 133 -11.46 16.93 6.72
CA SER A 133 -12.77 17.48 6.41
C SER A 133 -13.11 17.24 4.96
N THR A 134 -14.31 16.72 4.68
CA THR A 134 -14.87 16.72 3.32
C THR A 134 -15.73 17.95 3.15
N ILE A 135 -15.41 18.77 2.15
CA ILE A 135 -16.12 20.01 1.86
C ILE A 135 -16.83 19.89 0.51
N ASP A 136 -18.12 20.25 0.47
CA ASP A 136 -18.94 20.27 -0.75
C ASP A 136 -18.79 21.58 -1.56
N THR A 137 -19.47 21.67 -2.69
CA THR A 137 -19.47 22.86 -3.56
C THR A 137 -20.00 24.14 -2.90
N SER A 138 -20.79 24.02 -1.83
CA SER A 138 -21.32 25.16 -1.09
C SER A 138 -20.32 25.69 -0.04
N GLY A 139 -19.22 24.97 0.19
CA GLY A 139 -18.27 25.25 1.25
C GLY A 139 -18.68 24.65 2.60
N SER A 140 -19.71 23.79 2.63
CA SER A 140 -20.20 23.14 3.85
C SER A 140 -19.38 21.88 4.16
N VAL A 141 -19.10 21.67 5.45
CA VAL A 141 -18.41 20.46 5.92
C VAL A 141 -19.43 19.31 5.99
N VAL A 142 -19.24 18.30 5.14
CA VAL A 142 -20.10 17.11 5.05
C VAL A 142 -19.67 16.04 6.04
N ASN A 143 -18.37 15.84 6.18
CA ASN A 143 -17.78 14.89 7.12
C ASN A 143 -16.52 15.51 7.74
N ASN A 144 -16.28 15.21 9.01
CA ASN A 144 -15.11 15.69 9.74
C ASN A 144 -14.64 14.63 10.74
N ILE A 145 -13.34 14.32 10.71
CA ILE A 145 -12.68 13.59 11.78
C ILE A 145 -11.44 14.33 12.24
N THR A 146 -11.33 14.44 13.55
CA THR A 146 -10.24 15.10 14.23
C THR A 146 -9.50 14.09 15.10
N VAL A 147 -8.17 14.09 15.01
CA VAL A 147 -7.27 13.20 15.73
C VAL A 147 -6.22 14.06 16.43
N ASN A 148 -6.21 14.04 17.76
CA ASN A 148 -5.18 14.72 18.56
C ASN A 148 -3.95 13.83 18.80
N TYR A 149 -2.91 14.37 19.43
CA TYR A 149 -1.69 13.64 19.83
C TYR A 149 -1.95 12.27 20.49
N TYR A 150 -2.85 12.19 21.46
CA TYR A 150 -3.09 10.96 22.23
C TYR A 150 -3.80 9.91 21.36
N GLU A 151 -4.76 10.35 20.55
CA GLU A 151 -5.46 9.50 19.60
C GLU A 151 -4.51 9.03 18.49
N ALA A 152 -3.64 9.91 17.96
CA ALA A 152 -2.64 9.56 16.95
C ALA A 152 -1.65 8.50 17.47
N ASN A 153 -1.13 8.66 18.69
CA ASN A 153 -0.29 7.65 19.35
C ASN A 153 -1.03 6.32 19.53
N THR A 154 -2.30 6.36 19.92
CA THR A 154 -3.12 5.14 20.04
C THR A 154 -3.30 4.44 18.70
N VAL A 155 -3.65 5.19 17.65
CA VAL A 155 -3.78 4.69 16.28
C VAL A 155 -2.47 4.05 15.81
N GLN A 156 -1.33 4.70 16.02
CA GLN A 156 -0.03 4.13 15.64
C GLN A 156 0.29 2.82 16.35
N ASN A 157 0.08 2.77 17.67
CA ASN A 157 0.37 1.58 18.46
C ASN A 157 -0.54 0.40 18.07
N ARG A 158 -1.85 0.64 17.93
CA ARG A 158 -2.80 -0.40 17.50
C ARG A 158 -2.57 -0.82 16.06
N ALA A 159 -2.29 0.10 15.15
CA ALA A 159 -1.92 -0.23 13.77
C ALA A 159 -0.69 -1.14 13.72
N ARG A 160 0.34 -0.85 14.52
CA ARG A 160 1.55 -1.69 14.62
C ARG A 160 1.23 -3.10 15.14
N GLN A 161 0.38 -3.20 16.16
CA GLN A 161 -0.06 -4.49 16.71
C GLN A 161 -0.87 -5.30 15.69
N GLU A 162 -1.83 -4.68 15.01
CA GLU A 162 -2.63 -5.34 13.97
C GLU A 162 -1.77 -5.77 12.79
N ILE A 163 -0.81 -4.93 12.37
CA ILE A 163 0.17 -5.32 11.35
C ILE A 163 0.89 -6.57 11.80
N GLN A 164 1.39 -6.61 13.05
CA GLN A 164 2.09 -7.76 13.62
C GLN A 164 1.21 -9.02 13.66
N GLN A 165 -0.04 -8.92 14.11
CA GLN A 165 -0.98 -10.05 14.13
C GLN A 165 -1.25 -10.59 12.73
N LEU A 166 -1.41 -9.71 11.73
CA LEU A 166 -1.53 -10.13 10.32
C LEU A 166 -0.27 -10.84 9.80
N GLN A 167 0.90 -10.64 10.43
CA GLN A 167 2.12 -11.38 10.13
C GLN A 167 2.16 -12.72 10.85
N GLU A 168 1.68 -12.78 12.08
CA GLU A 168 1.68 -13.98 12.93
C GLU A 168 0.61 -14.99 12.51
N GLN A 169 -0.46 -14.56 11.85
CA GLN A 169 -1.47 -15.44 11.24
C GLN A 169 -0.94 -16.18 10.00
N GLU A 170 0.20 -15.78 9.44
CA GLU A 170 0.86 -16.54 8.38
C GLU A 170 1.60 -17.71 9.02
N ALA A 171 1.37 -18.95 8.55
CA ALA A 171 2.04 -20.13 9.10
C ALA A 171 3.56 -19.94 9.04
N PRO A 172 4.29 -20.16 10.15
CA PRO A 172 5.73 -19.97 10.16
C PRO A 172 6.40 -20.93 9.19
N VAL A 173 7.24 -20.40 8.31
CA VAL A 173 8.06 -21.18 7.38
C VAL A 173 9.37 -21.55 8.08
N GLU A 174 9.82 -22.78 7.94
CA GLU A 174 11.10 -23.22 8.48
C GLU A 174 12.26 -22.88 7.53
N THR A 175 13.44 -22.62 8.09
CA THR A 175 14.66 -22.55 7.28
C THR A 175 15.06 -23.98 6.91
N GLY A 176 15.32 -24.22 5.64
CA GLY A 176 15.70 -25.56 5.20
C GLY A 176 15.70 -25.73 3.70
N ASP A 177 16.01 -26.96 3.29
CA ASP A 177 15.98 -27.38 1.91
C ASP A 177 14.59 -27.90 1.56
N TYR A 178 14.03 -27.38 0.47
CA TYR A 178 12.78 -27.80 -0.11
C TYR A 178 13.08 -28.32 -1.51
N THR A 179 12.79 -29.60 -1.72
CA THR A 179 13.15 -30.30 -2.96
C THR A 179 11.97 -30.37 -3.91
N GLN A 180 12.23 -30.23 -5.20
CA GLN A 180 11.26 -30.37 -6.29
C GLN A 180 9.97 -29.55 -6.09
N VAL A 181 10.13 -28.32 -5.62
CA VAL A 181 9.02 -27.39 -5.46
C VAL A 181 8.78 -26.59 -6.73
N VAL A 182 7.51 -26.23 -6.95
CA VAL A 182 7.12 -25.42 -8.11
C VAL A 182 7.41 -23.95 -7.81
N MET A 183 8.19 -23.32 -8.69
CA MET A 183 8.57 -21.92 -8.65
C MET A 183 8.13 -21.21 -9.92
N TYR A 184 7.58 -20.00 -9.79
CA TYR A 184 7.34 -19.12 -10.94
C TYR A 184 7.79 -17.68 -10.65
N TRP A 185 8.17 -16.97 -11.70
CA TRP A 185 8.70 -15.61 -11.58
C TRP A 185 7.57 -14.61 -11.26
N ALA A 186 7.73 -13.84 -10.19
CA ALA A 186 6.92 -12.65 -9.94
C ALA A 186 7.58 -11.41 -10.56
N GLN A 187 8.91 -11.37 -10.51
CA GLN A 187 9.72 -10.33 -11.11
C GLN A 187 11.08 -10.91 -11.46
N ALA A 188 11.57 -10.63 -12.67
CA ALA A 188 12.91 -11.02 -13.06
C ALA A 188 13.48 -10.00 -14.03
N ALA A 189 14.77 -9.73 -13.92
CA ALA A 189 15.48 -8.83 -14.82
C ALA A 189 16.84 -9.43 -15.20
N PRO A 190 17.26 -9.32 -16.48
CA PRO A 190 18.52 -9.92 -16.93
C PRO A 190 19.72 -9.50 -16.07
N ASN A 191 19.80 -8.20 -15.74
CA ASN A 191 21.00 -7.60 -15.16
C ASN A 191 20.79 -6.96 -13.77
N LYS A 192 19.69 -7.27 -13.06
CA LYS A 192 19.43 -6.68 -11.73
C LYS A 192 19.27 -7.78 -10.67
N GLU A 193 19.80 -7.54 -9.47
CA GLU A 193 19.57 -8.39 -8.28
C GLU A 193 18.21 -8.15 -7.62
N THR A 194 17.19 -7.93 -8.44
CA THR A 194 15.82 -7.65 -8.00
C THR A 194 14.88 -8.81 -8.34
N ASP A 195 15.43 -9.98 -8.63
CA ASP A 195 14.67 -11.17 -9.00
C ASP A 195 13.87 -11.67 -7.79
N GLN A 196 12.58 -11.95 -8.04
CA GLN A 196 11.62 -12.45 -7.08
C GLN A 196 10.78 -13.56 -7.69
N ALA A 197 10.57 -14.62 -6.94
CA ALA A 197 9.72 -15.73 -7.34
C ALA A 197 8.74 -16.11 -6.22
N VAL A 198 7.70 -16.83 -6.61
CA VAL A 198 6.72 -17.42 -5.70
C VAL A 198 6.90 -18.94 -5.75
N ILE A 199 6.83 -19.55 -4.56
CA ILE A 199 6.80 -21.00 -4.37
C ILE A 199 5.63 -21.25 -3.42
N GLU A 200 4.45 -21.55 -3.93
CA GLU A 200 3.23 -21.56 -3.12
C GLU A 200 3.29 -22.57 -1.97
N ALA A 201 3.94 -23.71 -2.18
CA ALA A 201 4.19 -24.72 -1.14
C ALA A 201 5.04 -24.21 0.04
N VAL A 202 5.76 -23.10 -0.14
CA VAL A 202 6.58 -22.45 0.89
C VAL A 202 5.92 -21.15 1.35
N TRP A 203 5.58 -20.28 0.41
CA TRP A 203 5.04 -18.95 0.69
C TRP A 203 4.29 -18.38 -0.52
N PRO A 204 3.06 -17.88 -0.33
CA PRO A 204 2.21 -17.43 -1.44
C PRO A 204 2.56 -16.03 -1.97
N LYS A 205 3.65 -15.41 -1.50
CA LYS A 205 4.06 -14.05 -1.92
C LYS A 205 5.45 -14.04 -2.54
N PRO A 206 5.78 -13.02 -3.36
CA PRO A 206 7.11 -12.91 -3.95
C PRO A 206 8.22 -12.83 -2.89
N VAL A 207 9.24 -13.67 -3.05
CA VAL A 207 10.45 -13.69 -2.22
C VAL A 207 11.67 -13.49 -3.12
N LYS A 208 12.69 -12.78 -2.61
CA LYS A 208 13.95 -12.58 -3.35
C LYS A 208 14.55 -13.93 -3.73
N VAL A 209 15.08 -14.03 -4.94
CA VAL A 209 15.76 -15.23 -5.43
C VAL A 209 17.23 -14.94 -5.67
N ILE A 210 18.09 -15.87 -5.30
CA ILE A 210 19.47 -15.95 -5.77
C ILE A 210 19.64 -17.32 -6.40
N LEU A 211 20.22 -17.35 -7.59
CA LEU A 211 20.47 -18.55 -8.35
C LEU A 211 21.82 -18.46 -9.05
N PRO A 212 22.49 -19.59 -9.30
CA PRO A 212 23.70 -19.65 -10.12
C PRO A 212 23.44 -19.11 -11.54
N ASP A 213 24.42 -18.42 -12.12
CA ASP A 213 24.33 -17.85 -13.47
C ASP A 213 23.91 -18.88 -14.52
N ARG A 214 24.42 -20.12 -14.41
CA ARG A 214 24.03 -21.22 -15.31
C ARG A 214 22.53 -21.49 -15.31
N ILE A 215 21.90 -21.48 -14.12
CA ILE A 215 20.46 -21.73 -13.97
C ILE A 215 19.71 -20.51 -14.47
N LYS A 216 20.21 -19.29 -14.20
CA LYS A 216 19.59 -18.05 -14.67
C LYS A 216 19.57 -17.97 -16.18
N GLN A 217 20.66 -18.37 -16.82
CA GLN A 217 20.73 -18.46 -18.27
C GLN A 217 19.63 -19.38 -18.80
N GLU A 218 19.56 -20.61 -18.27
CA GLU A 218 18.60 -21.63 -18.69
C GLU A 218 17.13 -21.22 -18.50
N ILE A 219 16.75 -20.77 -17.30
CA ILE A 219 15.33 -20.60 -16.93
C ILE A 219 14.79 -19.18 -17.15
N LEU A 220 15.64 -18.22 -17.51
CA LEU A 220 15.21 -16.83 -17.69
C LEU A 220 15.67 -16.24 -19.03
N LEU A 221 16.93 -16.43 -19.40
CA LEU A 221 17.51 -15.75 -20.56
C LEU A 221 17.30 -16.53 -21.86
N ASP A 222 17.41 -17.86 -21.80
CA ASP A 222 17.25 -18.75 -22.95
C ASP A 222 15.80 -19.25 -23.10
N GLU A 223 14.98 -19.17 -22.05
CA GLU A 223 13.59 -19.59 -22.08
C GLU A 223 12.70 -18.51 -22.72
N PRO A 224 12.01 -18.80 -23.84
CA PRO A 224 10.99 -17.92 -24.38
C PRO A 224 9.78 -17.83 -23.43
N TYR A 225 9.42 -16.61 -23.04
CA TYR A 225 8.30 -16.32 -22.12
C TYR A 225 8.45 -16.93 -20.72
N PRO A 226 9.52 -16.60 -19.98
CA PRO A 226 9.83 -17.24 -18.69
C PRO A 226 8.77 -17.00 -17.60
N PHE A 227 7.93 -15.97 -17.76
CA PHE A 227 6.81 -15.67 -16.86
C PHE A 227 5.56 -16.53 -17.10
N LYS A 228 5.52 -17.31 -18.19
CA LYS A 228 4.46 -18.29 -18.49
C LYS A 228 4.85 -19.71 -18.08
N LYS A 229 5.94 -19.87 -17.34
CA LYS A 229 6.51 -21.17 -16.99
C LYS A 229 6.46 -21.42 -15.49
N LEU A 230 6.24 -22.68 -15.15
CA LEU A 230 6.37 -23.25 -13.82
C LEU A 230 7.64 -24.09 -13.79
N TYR A 231 8.63 -23.70 -12.99
CA TYR A 231 9.90 -24.41 -12.87
C TYR A 231 9.90 -25.34 -11.67
N ILE A 232 10.40 -26.56 -11.85
CA ILE A 232 10.58 -27.51 -10.74
C ILE A 232 12.02 -27.33 -10.23
N VAL A 233 12.16 -26.87 -8.99
CA VAL A 233 13.45 -26.47 -8.42
C VAL A 233 13.69 -27.09 -7.04
N ASP A 234 14.98 -27.28 -6.72
CA ASP A 234 15.42 -27.42 -5.34
C ASP A 234 15.82 -26.04 -4.82
N VAL A 235 15.31 -25.67 -3.65
CA VAL A 235 15.61 -24.39 -3.03
C VAL A 235 15.99 -24.55 -1.57
N ASN A 236 17.00 -23.79 -1.16
CA ASN A 236 17.23 -23.53 0.25
C ASN A 236 16.52 -22.23 0.64
N VAL A 237 15.57 -22.32 1.57
CA VAL A 237 14.75 -21.20 2.04
C VAL A 237 15.39 -20.60 3.28
N GLN A 238 15.71 -19.31 3.19
CA GLN A 238 16.27 -18.55 4.31
C GLN A 238 15.16 -17.71 4.96
N VAL A 239 14.90 -17.99 6.23
CA VAL A 239 13.79 -17.38 6.98
C VAL A 239 14.33 -16.38 8.01
N VAL A 240 13.65 -15.23 8.13
CA VAL A 240 13.89 -14.26 9.21
C VAL A 240 12.55 -13.94 9.87
N LYS A 241 12.46 -14.16 11.18
CA LYS A 241 11.24 -13.94 11.98
C LYS A 241 10.03 -14.69 11.38
N GLY A 242 10.19 -15.98 11.08
CA GLY A 242 9.13 -16.84 10.55
C GLY A 242 8.73 -16.58 9.09
N ARG A 243 9.37 -15.61 8.41
CA ARG A 243 9.08 -15.26 7.01
C ARG A 243 10.25 -15.56 6.08
N PRO A 244 10.02 -16.17 4.91
CA PRO A 244 11.07 -16.37 3.93
C PRO A 244 11.54 -15.02 3.39
N LYS A 245 12.85 -14.85 3.34
CA LYS A 245 13.53 -13.65 2.84
C LYS A 245 14.30 -13.89 1.57
N LEU A 246 14.75 -15.13 1.37
CA LEU A 246 15.56 -15.49 0.23
C LEU A 246 15.34 -16.96 -0.12
N TYR A 247 15.09 -17.21 -1.41
CA TYR A 247 15.21 -18.52 -2.02
C TYR A 247 16.57 -18.62 -2.70
N LYS A 248 17.38 -19.59 -2.27
CA LYS A 248 18.61 -19.97 -2.97
C LYS A 248 18.30 -21.17 -3.86
N VAL A 249 18.22 -20.98 -5.16
CA VAL A 249 17.98 -22.08 -6.11
C VAL A 249 19.24 -22.91 -6.22
N LEU A 250 19.12 -24.20 -5.88
CA LEU A 250 20.22 -25.16 -5.89
C LEU A 250 20.26 -25.93 -7.22
N ALA A 251 19.09 -26.32 -7.71
CA ALA A 251 18.92 -27.06 -8.96
C ALA A 251 17.57 -26.71 -9.62
N CYS A 252 17.51 -26.88 -10.94
CA CYS A 252 16.28 -26.86 -11.74
C CYS A 252 16.19 -28.19 -12.50
N TYR A 253 15.00 -28.80 -12.53
CA TYR A 253 14.75 -30.10 -13.15
C TYR A 253 13.93 -30.01 -14.44
N GLY A 254 13.45 -28.81 -14.78
CA GLY A 254 12.65 -28.56 -15.98
C GLY A 254 11.55 -27.54 -15.73
N SER A 255 10.79 -27.26 -16.79
CA SER A 255 9.66 -26.34 -16.78
C SER A 255 8.38 -26.99 -17.33
N MET A 256 7.24 -26.47 -16.90
CA MET A 256 5.91 -26.75 -17.44
C MET A 256 5.25 -25.43 -17.84
N GLU A 257 4.28 -25.47 -18.76
CA GLU A 257 3.48 -24.29 -19.07
C GLU A 257 2.55 -23.96 -17.89
N MET A 258 2.38 -22.68 -17.62
CA MET A 258 1.37 -22.19 -16.69
C MET A 258 0.06 -22.03 -17.46
N ASP A 259 -0.98 -22.74 -17.04
CA ASP A 259 -2.31 -22.63 -17.67
C ASP A 259 -2.83 -21.19 -17.55
N GLU A 260 -3.35 -20.65 -18.66
CA GLU A 260 -4.02 -19.33 -18.67
C GLU A 260 -5.41 -19.48 -18.02
N ASN A 261 -5.53 -19.08 -16.74
CA ASN A 261 -6.81 -18.76 -16.11
C ASN A 261 -7.10 -17.27 -16.21
#